data_AF-A0A428X091-F1
#
_entry.id   AF-A0A428X091-F1
#
_cell.length_a   1.000
_cell.length_b   1.000
_cell.length_c   1.000
_cell.angle_alpha   90.00
_cell.angle_beta   90.00
_cell.angle_gamma   90.00
#
_symmetry.space_group_name_H-M   'P 1'
#
loop_
_entity.id
_entity.type
_entity.pdbx_description
1 polymer ?
#
loop_
_entity_poly.entity_id
_entity_poly.type
_entity_poly.pdbx_seq_one_letter_code
_entity_poly.pdbx_strand_id
1 'polypeptide(L)' 'MSDHEIIRSWKDEEFRNSLGPAQRAVLPGNPAGLIELTDEALDDLIAGAAALDSCCWSSCNSTQ' A
#
# COMPACT_ATOMS: atom_id res chain seq x y z
N MET A 1 -8.84 7.54 -16.65
CA MET A 1 -9.05 7.34 -15.20
C MET A 1 -8.26 8.39 -14.47
N SER A 2 -8.78 8.88 -13.35
CA SER A 2 -8.04 9.76 -12.45
C SER A 2 -7.06 8.97 -11.58
N ASP A 3 -6.03 9.63 -11.07
CA ASP A 3 -5.04 9.01 -10.17
C ASP A 3 -5.69 8.41 -8.92
N HIS A 4 -6.75 9.05 -8.42
CA HIS A 4 -7.49 8.57 -7.25
C HIS A 4 -8.24 7.26 -7.53
N GLU A 5 -8.82 7.11 -8.72
CA GLU A 5 -9.46 5.86 -9.15
C GLU A 5 -8.42 4.74 -9.36
N ILE A 6 -7.24 5.09 -9.88
CA ILE A 6 -6.13 4.13 -10.04
C ILE A 6 -5.72 3.61 -8.65
N ILE A 7 -5.45 4.50 -7.69
CA ILE A 7 -5.09 4.11 -6.32
C ILE A 7 -6.19 3.27 -5.68
N ARG A 8 -7.45 3.68 -5.84
CA ARG A 8 -8.61 2.94 -5.30
C ARG A 8 -8.71 1.54 -5.90
N SER A 9 -8.45 1.37 -7.20
CA SER A 9 -8.46 0.07 -7.87
C SER A 9 -7.37 -0.92 -7.40
N TRP A 10 -6.37 -0.44 -6.63
CA TRP A 10 -5.37 -1.28 -5.97
C TRP A 10 -5.73 -1.60 -4.51
N LYS A 11 -6.46 -0.70 -3.85
CA LYS A 11 -6.83 -0.87 -2.42
C LYS A 11 -8.15 -1.60 -2.23
N ASP A 12 -9.06 -1.50 -3.20
CA ASP A 12 -10.44 -1.96 -3.14
C ASP A 12 -10.69 -2.96 -4.28
N GLU A 13 -10.78 -4.24 -3.91
CA GLU A 13 -10.98 -5.33 -4.86
C GLU A 13 -12.37 -5.30 -5.50
N GLU A 14 -13.41 -4.93 -4.74
CA GLU A 14 -14.78 -4.82 -5.25
C GLU A 14 -14.87 -3.73 -6.31
N PHE A 15 -14.24 -2.57 -6.05
CA PHE A 15 -14.14 -1.50 -7.03
C PHE A 15 -13.39 -1.98 -8.28
N ARG A 16 -12.25 -2.66 -8.12
CA ARG A 16 -11.47 -3.20 -9.24
C ARG A 16 -12.28 -4.19 -10.10
N ASN A 17 -13.12 -5.02 -9.47
CA ASN A 17 -13.97 -6.00 -10.15
C ASN A 17 -15.20 -5.36 -10.80
N SER A 18 -15.68 -4.23 -10.29
CA SER A 18 -16.75 -3.45 -10.90
C SER A 18 -16.34 -2.70 -12.18
N LEU A 19 -15.03 -2.50 -12.40
CA LEU A 19 -14.51 -1.79 -13.57
C LEU A 19 -14.71 -2.58 -14.87
N GLY A 20 -15.11 -1.88 -15.93
CA GLY A 20 -15.26 -2.46 -17.27
C GLY A 20 -13.91 -2.89 -17.87
N PRO A 21 -13.92 -3.74 -18.92
CA PRO A 21 -12.71 -4.30 -19.53
C PRO A 21 -11.76 -3.22 -20.07
N ALA A 22 -12.30 -2.15 -20.67
CA ALA A 22 -11.51 -1.03 -21.18
C ALA A 22 -10.82 -0.23 -20.05
N GLN A 23 -11.44 -0.14 -18.87
CA GLN A 23 -10.86 0.55 -17.72
C GLN A 23 -9.80 -0.31 -17.04
N ARG A 24 -10.04 -1.62 -16.89
CA ARG A 24 -9.04 -2.55 -16.35
C ARG A 24 -7.77 -2.64 -17.21
N ALA A 25 -7.90 -2.51 -18.54
CA ALA A 25 -6.76 -2.51 -19.47
C ALA A 25 -5.85 -1.27 -19.35
N VAL A 26 -6.37 -0.16 -18.80
CA VAL A 26 -5.61 1.09 -18.57
C VAL A 26 -4.90 1.07 -17.21
N LEU A 27 -5.22 0.12 -16.34
CA LEU A 27 -4.54 0.01 -15.04
C LEU A 27 -3.06 -0.33 -15.24
N PRO A 28 -2.15 0.38 -14.56
CA PRO A 28 -0.73 0.05 -14.61
C PRO A 28 -0.47 -1.36 -14.04
N GLY A 29 0.75 -1.89 -14.20
CA GLY A 29 1.15 -3.07 -13.43
C GLY A 29 1.08 -2.81 -11.93
N ASN A 30 0.92 -3.86 -11.12
CA ASN A 30 0.87 -3.73 -9.65
C ASN A 30 2.14 -2.99 -9.17
N PRO A 31 2.01 -1.79 -8.58
CA PRO A 31 3.16 -0.98 -8.18
C PRO A 31 4.01 -1.66 -7.08
N ALA A 32 3.44 -2.59 -6.31
CA ALA A 32 4.17 -3.35 -5.30
C ALA A 32 4.89 -4.59 -5.87
N GLY A 33 4.59 -5.00 -7.11
CA GLY A 33 5.03 -6.29 -7.65
C GLY A 33 4.53 -7.48 -6.81
N LEU A 34 4.97 -8.69 -7.17
CA LEU A 34 4.90 -9.87 -6.28
C LEU A 34 6.16 -9.86 -5.43
N ILE A 35 6.15 -9.11 -4.33
CA ILE A 35 7.18 -9.25 -3.30
C ILE A 35 6.69 -10.38 -2.39
N GLU A 36 7.26 -11.57 -2.55
CA GLU A 36 7.11 -12.64 -1.56
C GLU A 36 7.95 -12.26 -0.34
N LEU A 37 7.27 -11.76 0.69
CA LEU A 37 7.88 -11.60 2.00
C LEU A 37 7.98 -12.99 2.63
N THR A 38 9.20 -13.44 2.96
CA THR A 38 9.36 -14.62 3.81
C THR A 38 8.95 -14.26 5.24
N ASP A 39 8.56 -15.25 6.04
CA ASP A 39 8.21 -15.04 7.46
C ASP A 39 9.32 -14.30 8.23
N GLU A 40 10.59 -14.57 7.91
CA GLU A 40 11.74 -13.88 8.50
C GLU A 40 11.80 -12.39 8.13
N ALA A 41 11.51 -12.04 6.87
CA ALA A 41 11.46 -10.64 6.43
C ALA A 41 10.26 -9.90 7.05
N LEU A 42 9.17 -10.60 7.33
CA LEU A 42 8.01 -10.05 8.02
C LEU A 42 8.30 -9.81 9.51
N ASP A 43 9.01 -10.73 10.18
CA ASP A 43 9.43 -10.60 11.57
C ASP A 43 10.43 -9.43 11.76
N ASP A 44 11.38 -9.29 10.85
CA ASP A 44 12.35 -8.16 10.84
C ASP A 44 11.66 -6.79 10.68
N LEU A 45 10.57 -6.71 9.89
CA LEU A 45 9.78 -5.48 9.74
C LEU A 45 9.04 -5.11 11.03
N ILE A 46 8.58 -6.10 11.80
CA ILE A 46 7.93 -5.89 13.10
C ILE A 46 8.97 -5.43 14.14
N ALA A 47 10.19 -5.95 14.07
CA ALA A 47 11.31 -5.52 14.93
C ALA A 47 11.77 -4.08 14.66
N GLY A 48 11.61 -3.57 13.43
CA GLY A 48 11.88 -2.17 13.09
C GLY A 48 10.98 -1.14 13.81
N ALA A 49 9.80 -1.55 14.30
CA ALA A 49 8.93 -0.69 15.10
C ALA A 49 9.39 -0.55 16.55
N ALA A 50 10.17 -1.51 17.07
CA ALA A 50 10.69 -1.48 18.43
C ALA A 50 12.01 -0.70 18.57
N ALA A 51 12.75 -0.53 17.47
CA ALA A 51 14.03 0.18 17.44
C ALA A 51 13.92 1.68 17.09
N LEU A 52 12.72 2.17 16.73
CA LEU A 52 12.46 3.61 16.61
C LEU A 52 12.15 4.17 18.00
N ASP A 53 13.23 4.46 18.73
CA ASP A 53 13.20 5.38 19.86
C ASP A 53 12.56 6.71 19.43
N SER A 54 11.26 6.84 19.73
CA SER A 54 10.49 8.02 20.14
C SER A 54 10.48 9.34 19.33
N CYS A 55 11.41 9.62 18.41
CA CYS A 55 11.48 10.95 17.80
C CYS A 55 10.72 11.13 16.47
N CYS A 56 10.49 10.07 15.68
CA CYS A 56 9.86 10.22 14.35
C CYS A 56 8.35 10.00 14.33
N TRP A 57 7.78 9.30 15.32
CA TRP A 57 6.32 9.15 15.44
C TRP A 57 5.64 10.45 15.90
N SER A 58 6.25 11.15 16.86
CA SER A 58 5.71 12.39 17.43
C SER A 58 5.65 13.54 16.41
N SER A 59 6.60 13.62 15.46
CA SER A 59 6.57 14.62 14.39
C SER A 59 5.45 14.41 13.37
N CYS A 60 4.98 13.16 13.20
CA CYS A 60 3.87 12.85 12.28
C CYS A 60 2.48 13.04 12.91
N ASN A 61 2.37 13.12 14.24
CA ASN A 61 1.08 13.22 14.94
C ASN A 61 0.87 14.55 15.69
N SER A 62 1.75 15.54 15.54
CA SER A 62 1.63 16.85 16.21
C SER A 62 0.80 17.85 15.40
N THR A 63 -0.38 17.46 14.95
CA THR A 63 -1.43 18.41 14.52
C THR A 63 -2.78 17.95 15.04
N GLN A 64 -3.00 18.16 16.33
CA GLN A 64 -4.23 18.71 16.91
C GLN A 64 -3.90 19.45 18.21
#